data_AF-A0ABD2W3S8-F1
#
_entry.id   AF-A0ABD2W3S8-F1
#
_cell.length_a   1.000
_cell.length_b   1.000
_cell.length_c   1.000
_cell.angle_alpha   90.00
_cell.angle_beta   90.00
_cell.angle_gamma   90.00
#
_symmetry.space_group_name_H-M   'P 1'
#
loop_
_entity.id
_entity.type
_entity.pdbx_description
1 polymer ?
#
loop_
_entity_poly.entity_id
_entity_poly.type
_entity_poly.pdbx_seq_one_letter_code
_entity_poly.pdbx_strand_id
1 'polypeptide(L)'
;LSMVLIKVADISNEARPMEVAEPWLDNLLQEFFQQSDAEKLSGLPVTPFMDREKVTKPSSQCGFIGLVLLPLFSTLCELFPELLVRLV
;
A
#
# COMPACT_ATOMS: atom_id res chain seq x y z
N LEU A 1 9.57 3.22 -19.04
CA LEU A 1 8.22 2.62 -19.07
C LEU A 1 8.15 1.30 -18.29
N SER A 2 8.92 0.26 -18.63
CA SER A 2 8.84 -1.06 -17.98
C SER A 2 9.01 -1.03 -16.45
N MET A 3 9.90 -0.18 -15.94
CA MET A 3 10.10 0.03 -14.49
C MET A 3 8.85 0.59 -13.78
N VAL A 4 8.09 1.46 -14.45
CA VAL A 4 6.86 2.02 -13.90
C VAL A 4 5.75 0.97 -13.90
N LEU A 5 5.63 0.22 -15.00
CA LEU A 5 4.64 -0.85 -15.11
C LEU A 5 4.83 -1.93 -14.03
N ILE A 6 6.08 -2.37 -13.79
CA ILE A 6 6.34 -3.35 -12.74
C ILE A 6 6.06 -2.78 -11.35
N LYS A 7 6.36 -1.50 -11.10
CA LYS A 7 6.05 -0.84 -9.82
C LYS A 7 4.55 -0.71 -9.60
N VAL A 8 3.79 -0.30 -10.61
CA VAL A 8 2.32 -0.25 -10.53
C VAL A 8 1.75 -1.64 -10.23
N ALA A 9 2.25 -2.69 -10.88
CA ALA A 9 1.81 -4.05 -10.64
C ALA A 9 2.14 -4.57 -9.23
N ASP A 10 3.31 -4.22 -8.70
CA ASP A 10 3.81 -4.64 -7.38
C ASP A 10 2.92 -4.14 -6.23
N ILE A 11 2.41 -2.91 -6.32
CA ILE A 11 1.59 -2.29 -5.28
C ILE A 11 0.10 -2.15 -5.65
N SER A 12 -0.37 -2.94 -6.63
CA SER A 12 -1.69 -2.73 -7.24
C SER A 12 -2.90 -3.23 -6.42
N ASN A 13 -2.72 -3.68 -5.18
CA ASN A 13 -3.79 -4.35 -4.43
C ASN A 13 -5.04 -3.47 -4.29
N GLU A 14 -4.86 -2.21 -3.90
CA GLU A 14 -5.94 -1.23 -3.73
C GLU A 14 -6.60 -0.79 -5.06
N ALA A 15 -6.08 -1.23 -6.21
CA ALA A 15 -6.73 -1.03 -7.51
C ALA A 15 -7.72 -2.16 -7.88
N ARG A 16 -7.90 -3.15 -6.99
CA ARG A 16 -8.84 -4.28 -7.15
C ARG A 16 -10.13 -4.00 -6.35
N PRO A 17 -11.23 -4.72 -6.63
CA PRO A 17 -12.42 -4.65 -5.78
C PRO A 17 -12.07 -4.90 -4.31
N MET A 18 -12.77 -4.23 -3.39
CA MET A 18 -12.47 -4.25 -1.95
C MET A 18 -12.40 -5.67 -1.37
N GLU A 19 -13.31 -6.55 -1.80
CA GLU A 19 -13.37 -7.96 -1.40
C GLU A 19 -12.07 -8.73 -1.73
N VAL A 20 -11.34 -8.27 -2.74
CA VAL A 20 -10.04 -8.84 -3.16
C VAL A 20 -8.88 -8.12 -2.50
N ALA A 21 -8.97 -6.80 -2.31
CA ALA A 21 -7.89 -5.98 -1.75
C ALA A 21 -7.75 -6.14 -0.22
N GLU A 22 -8.87 -6.18 0.51
CA GLU A 22 -8.87 -6.17 1.97
C GLU A 22 -8.09 -7.33 2.62
N PRO A 23 -8.18 -8.59 2.14
CA PRO A 23 -7.37 -9.67 2.69
C PRO A 23 -5.85 -9.42 2.55
N TRP A 24 -5.41 -8.72 1.50
CA TRP A 24 -3.99 -8.36 1.35
C TRP A 24 -3.56 -7.31 2.35
N LEU A 25 -4.43 -6.38 2.71
CA LEU A 25 -4.16 -5.41 3.76
C LEU A 25 -3.97 -6.09 5.12
N ASP A 26 -4.81 -7.10 5.43
CA ASP A 26 -4.65 -7.88 6.65
C ASP A 26 -3.30 -8.61 6.70
N ASN A 27 -2.91 -9.25 5.60
CA ASN A 27 -1.61 -9.93 5.51
C ASN A 27 -0.43 -8.94 5.65
N LEU A 28 -0.52 -7.78 4.99
CA LEU A 28 0.51 -6.74 5.05
C LEU A 28 0.70 -6.21 6.48
N LEU A 29 -0.40 -5.87 7.15
CA LEU A 29 -0.32 -5.36 8.52
C LEU A 29 0.15 -6.45 9.49
N GLN A 30 -0.25 -7.71 9.29
CA GLN A 30 0.26 -8.82 10.07
C GLN A 30 1.79 -8.93 9.98
N GLU A 31 2.36 -8.84 8.77
CA GLU A 31 3.81 -8.86 8.54
C GLU A 31 4.50 -7.67 9.21
N PHE A 32 3.98 -6.45 8.99
CA PHE A 32 4.52 -5.22 9.60
C PHE A 32 4.51 -5.29 11.12
N PHE A 33 3.41 -5.77 11.70
CA PHE A 33 3.27 -5.87 13.14
C PHE A 33 4.25 -6.90 13.72
N GLN A 34 4.40 -8.06 13.09
CA GLN A 34 5.39 -9.06 13.50
C GLN A 34 6.82 -8.50 13.51
N GLN A 35 7.20 -7.74 12.47
CA GLN A 35 8.49 -7.08 12.44
C GLN A 35 8.62 -6.05 13.56
N SER A 36 7.63 -5.16 13.73
CA SER A 36 7.68 -4.11 14.76
C SER A 36 7.75 -4.67 16.18
N ASP A 37 7.07 -5.80 16.44
CA ASP A 37 7.11 -6.48 17.73
C ASP A 37 8.50 -7.07 17.98
N ALA A 38 9.12 -7.69 16.97
CA ALA A 38 10.48 -8.21 17.06
C ALA A 38 11.52 -7.09 17.25
N GLU A 39 11.35 -5.95 16.58
CA GLU A 39 12.17 -4.74 16.76
C GLU A 39 12.07 -4.22 18.20
N LYS A 40 10.85 -4.09 18.75
CA LYS A 40 10.63 -3.69 20.16
C LYS A 40 11.33 -4.63 21.14
N LEU A 41 11.16 -5.94 20.97
CA LEU A 41 11.76 -6.96 21.84
C LEU A 41 13.30 -6.94 21.78
N SER A 42 13.86 -6.58 20.63
CA SER A 42 15.31 -6.52 20.42
C SER A 42 15.91 -5.15 20.78
N GLY A 43 15.10 -4.19 21.23
CA GLY A 43 15.54 -2.82 21.52
C GLY A 43 15.95 -2.02 20.27
N LEU A 44 15.45 -2.41 19.08
CA LEU A 44 15.71 -1.74 17.81
C LEU A 44 14.71 -0.60 17.56
N PRO A 45 15.08 0.39 16.72
CA PRO A 45 14.14 1.42 16.29
C PRO A 45 12.95 0.82 15.53
N VAL A 46 11.74 1.27 15.87
CA VAL A 46 10.50 0.82 15.22
C VAL A 46 10.05 1.85 14.20
N THR A 47 9.71 1.38 13.00
CA THR A 47 9.13 2.23 11.96
C THR A 47 7.69 2.62 12.31
N PRO A 48 7.33 3.91 12.43
CA PRO A 48 6.05 4.33 12.98
C PRO A 48 4.80 3.78 12.27
N PHE A 49 4.84 3.64 10.93
CA PHE A 49 3.71 3.12 10.16
C PHE A 49 3.60 1.58 10.17
N MET A 50 4.52 0.90 10.87
CA MET A 50 4.48 -0.53 11.11
C MET A 50 4.08 -0.87 12.55
N ASP A 51 3.89 0.13 13.42
CA ASP A 51 3.62 -0.09 14.84
C ASP A 51 2.12 -0.35 15.10
N ARG A 52 1.80 -1.56 15.59
CA ARG A 52 0.42 -1.97 15.89
C ARG A 52 -0.32 -1.06 16.87
N GLU A 53 0.40 -0.31 17.70
CA GLU A 53 -0.20 0.63 18.67
C GLU A 53 -0.59 1.97 18.04
N LYS A 54 -0.09 2.25 16.82
CA LYS A 54 -0.25 3.55 16.14
C LYS A 54 -1.00 3.45 14.82
N VAL A 55 -1.18 2.24 14.28
CA VAL A 55 -1.67 2.02 12.92
C VAL A 55 -3.06 1.41 12.94
N THR A 56 -3.97 2.01 12.18
CA THR A 56 -5.27 1.44 11.80
C THR A 56 -5.29 1.14 10.30
N LYS A 57 -6.18 0.25 9.85
CA LYS A 57 -6.37 -0.01 8.41
C LYS A 57 -6.58 1.29 7.61
N PRO A 58 -7.50 2.20 7.99
CA PRO A 58 -7.70 3.44 7.24
C PRO A 58 -6.48 4.36 7.26
N SER A 59 -5.83 4.53 8.42
CA SER A 59 -4.65 5.41 8.51
C SER A 59 -3.48 4.89 7.68
N SER A 60 -3.33 3.58 7.54
CA SER A 60 -2.33 2.94 6.68
C SER A 60 -2.63 3.21 5.19
N GLN A 61 -3.87 3.00 4.76
CA GLN A 61 -4.22 3.05 3.34
C GLN A 61 -4.47 4.46 2.80
N CYS A 62 -5.10 5.36 3.55
CA CYS A 62 -5.40 6.71 3.05
C CYS A 62 -4.14 7.46 2.61
N GLY A 63 -3.07 7.38 3.41
CA GLY A 63 -1.80 8.00 3.08
C GLY A 63 -1.11 7.33 1.89
N PHE A 64 -1.08 6.00 1.85
CA PHE A 64 -0.46 5.24 0.77
C PHE A 64 -1.16 5.45 -0.58
N ILE A 65 -2.49 5.37 -0.59
CA ILE A 65 -3.30 5.61 -1.78
C ILE A 65 -3.12 7.05 -2.27
N GLY A 66 -3.27 8.02 -1.37
CA GLY A 66 -3.23 9.45 -1.70
C GLY A 66 -1.86 9.93 -2.20
N LEU A 67 -0.78 9.44 -1.59
CA LEU A 67 0.57 9.99 -1.84
C LEU A 67 1.45 9.09 -2.72
N VAL A 68 1.12 7.81 -2.89
CA VAL A 68 1.92 6.86 -3.66
C VAL A 68 1.15 6.32 -4.85
N LEU A 69 0.01 5.67 -4.63
CA LEU A 69 -0.71 5.00 -5.72
C LEU A 69 -1.33 5.99 -6.71
N LEU A 70 -2.12 6.96 -6.23
CA LEU A 70 -2.81 7.90 -7.12
C LEU A 70 -1.85 8.68 -8.02
N PRO A 71 -0.73 9.26 -7.54
CA PRO A 71 0.24 9.91 -8.42
C PRO A 71 0.82 8.96 -9.46
N LEU A 72 1.17 7.73 -9.07
CA LEU A 72 1.80 6.74 -9.96
C LEU A 72 0.84 6.30 -11.07
N PHE A 73 -0.42 6.02 -10.72
CA PHE A 73 -1.45 5.63 -11.68
C PHE A 73 -1.86 6.81 -12.57
N SER A 74 -1.97 8.02 -12.02
CA SER A 74 -2.34 9.22 -12.80
C SER A 74 -1.34 9.49 -13.92
N THR A 75 -0.03 9.40 -13.63
CA THR A 75 1.00 9.54 -14.66
C THR A 75 0.94 8.41 -15.70
N LEU A 76 0.56 7.19 -15.31
CA LEU A 76 0.40 6.09 -16.27
C LEU A 76 -0.82 6.30 -17.18
N CYS A 77 -1.91 6.88 -16.67
CA CYS A 77 -3.11 7.20 -17.44
C CYS A 77 -2.86 8.24 -18.54
N GLU A 78 -1.85 9.10 -18.43
CA GLU A 78 -1.45 10.01 -19.51
C GLU A 78 -0.97 9.25 -20.77
N LEU A 79 -0.41 8.04 -20.59
CA LEU A 79 0.06 7.18 -21.67
C LEU A 79 -0.98 6.13 -22.09
N PHE A 80 -1.79 5.66 -21.14
CA PHE A 80 -2.84 4.65 -21.35
C PHE A 80 -4.17 5.15 -20.76
N PRO A 81 -4.90 6.02 -21.48
CA PRO A 81 -6.13 6.62 -20.98
C PRO A 81 -7.21 5.62 -20.56
N GLU A 82 -7.16 4.39 -21.10
CA GLU A 82 -8.07 3.29 -20.78
C GLU A 82 -8.00 2.88 -19.29
N LEU A 83 -6.91 3.19 -18.60
CA LEU A 83 -6.73 2.89 -17.17
C LEU A 83 -7.55 3.82 -16.26
N LEU A 84 -8.00 4.98 -16.77
CA LEU A 84 -8.75 5.97 -15.99
C LEU A 84 -10.11 5.44 -15.49
N VAL A 85 -10.71 4.48 -16.22
CA VAL A 85 -12.09 3.99 -16.00
C VAL A 85 -12.22 3.13 -14.73
N ARG A 86 -11.12 2.80 -14.04
CA ARG A 86 -11.12 1.89 -12.87
C ARG A 86 -10.59 2.50 -11.57
N LEU A 87 -10.26 3.79 -11.55
CA LEU A 87 -9.63 4.45 -10.39
C LEU A 87 -10.63 5.26 -9.53
N VAL A 88 -11.93 5.14 -9.81
CA VAL A 88 -13.03 5.80 -9.09
C VAL A 88 -14.09 4.77 -8.70
#